data_AF-A0A0T7BMU1-F1
#
_entry.id   AF-A0A0T7BMU1-F1
#
_cell.length_a   1.000
_cell.length_b   1.000
_cell.length_c   1.000
_cell.angle_alpha   90.00
_cell.angle_beta   90.00
_cell.angle_gamma   90.00
#
_symmetry.space_group_name_H-M   'P 1'
#
loop_
_entity.id
_entity.type
_entity.pdbx_description
1 polymer ?
#
loop_
_entity_poly.entity_id
_entity_poly.type
_entity_poly.pdbx_seq_one_letter_code
_entity_poly.pdbx_strand_id
1 'polypeptide(L)'
;MRQFCLTFSISLLTLSSVAIAPSLAEVAAIPNPLVAPLDAKLMREPKGNVTTANTISQESPTVPSLWWTKENLENSKLLSNWIVYHGETNQQRRVDLAVNQQYWSILDYLEKYDFVNRLGSVTRKDKYNLRVFNVQGELLATYTCNFQLEKPLCNIDMKNQNQFGLGNS
;
A
#
# COMPACT_ATOMS: atom_id res chain seq x y z
N MET A 1 -85.12 -19.61 29.51
CA MET A 1 -84.51 -18.35 29.03
C MET A 1 -83.02 -18.42 29.30
N ARG A 2 -82.22 -18.39 28.25
CA ARG A 2 -80.75 -18.57 28.26
C ARG A 2 -80.09 -17.21 28.44
N GLN A 3 -79.13 -17.10 29.36
CA GLN A 3 -78.20 -15.96 29.42
C GLN A 3 -76.78 -16.52 29.28
N PHE A 4 -76.21 -16.34 28.09
CA PHE A 4 -74.80 -16.60 27.80
C PHE A 4 -74.00 -15.35 28.20
N CYS A 5 -73.07 -15.50 29.13
CA CYS A 5 -72.11 -14.46 29.48
C CYS A 5 -70.83 -14.70 28.67
N LEU A 6 -70.66 -13.94 27.60
CA LEU A 6 -69.45 -13.91 26.77
C LEU A 6 -68.42 -13.00 27.45
N THR A 7 -67.33 -13.57 27.99
CA THR A 7 -66.17 -12.79 28.44
C THR A 7 -65.05 -12.95 27.41
N PHE A 8 -64.68 -11.84 26.78
CA PHE A 8 -63.62 -11.78 25.78
C PHE A 8 -62.32 -11.39 26.50
N SER A 9 -61.41 -12.34 26.68
CA SER A 9 -60.10 -12.10 27.33
C SER A 9 -59.09 -11.70 26.26
N ILE A 10 -58.57 -10.47 26.33
CA ILE A 10 -57.53 -9.95 25.43
C ILE A 10 -56.17 -10.24 26.09
N SER A 11 -55.41 -11.16 25.51
CA SER A 11 -54.03 -11.46 25.92
C SER A 11 -53.06 -10.45 25.30
N LEU A 12 -52.43 -9.62 26.14
CA LEU A 12 -51.39 -8.67 25.71
C LEU A 12 -50.06 -9.40 25.53
N LEU A 13 -49.59 -9.55 24.29
CA LEU A 13 -48.24 -10.04 23.99
C LEU A 13 -47.22 -8.94 24.30
N THR A 14 -46.43 -9.12 25.36
CA THR A 14 -45.31 -8.24 25.68
C THR A 14 -44.20 -8.45 24.64
N LEU A 15 -44.07 -7.52 23.70
CA LEU A 15 -42.88 -7.43 22.83
C LEU A 15 -41.69 -6.97 23.68
N SER A 16 -40.89 -7.92 24.15
CA SER A 16 -39.58 -7.64 24.75
C SER A 16 -38.63 -7.10 23.68
N SER A 17 -38.34 -5.80 23.75
CA SER A 17 -37.37 -5.13 22.90
C SER A 17 -35.96 -5.58 23.27
N VAL A 18 -35.35 -6.43 22.45
CA VAL A 18 -33.92 -6.75 22.57
C VAL A 18 -33.13 -5.50 22.18
N ALA A 19 -32.49 -4.87 23.15
CA ALA A 19 -31.54 -3.79 22.89
C ALA A 19 -30.29 -4.39 22.25
N ILE A 20 -30.15 -4.25 20.94
CA ILE A 20 -28.91 -4.58 20.23
C ILE A 20 -27.93 -3.47 20.56
N ALA A 21 -26.92 -3.77 21.39
CA ALA A 21 -25.82 -2.84 21.62
C ALA A 21 -25.06 -2.63 20.31
N PRO A 22 -24.78 -1.37 19.89
CA PRO A 22 -23.94 -1.12 18.74
C PRO A 22 -22.51 -1.59 19.06
N SER A 23 -22.04 -2.59 18.32
CA SER A 23 -20.62 -2.94 18.27
C SER A 23 -19.86 -1.78 17.63
N LEU A 24 -18.86 -1.23 18.32
CA LEU A 24 -17.88 -0.36 17.69
C LEU A 24 -17.05 -1.22 16.74
N ALA A 25 -17.40 -1.19 15.45
CA ALA A 25 -16.55 -1.77 14.42
C ALA A 25 -15.22 -1.00 14.42
N GLU A 26 -14.13 -1.64 14.86
CA GLU A 26 -12.78 -1.11 14.71
C GLU A 26 -12.44 -1.11 13.22
N VAL A 27 -12.53 0.05 12.58
CA VAL A 27 -12.18 0.20 11.17
C VAL A 27 -10.67 0.06 11.06
N ALA A 28 -10.20 -1.06 10.54
CA ALA A 28 -8.80 -1.29 10.27
C ALA A 28 -8.24 -0.17 9.38
N ALA A 29 -7.42 0.71 9.97
CA ALA A 29 -6.84 1.85 9.28
C ALA A 29 -5.62 1.42 8.43
N ILE A 30 -5.35 2.17 7.36
CA ILE A 30 -4.10 2.02 6.60
C ILE A 30 -2.99 2.70 7.42
N PRO A 31 -1.85 2.03 7.67
CA PRO A 31 -0.76 2.65 8.42
C PRO A 31 -0.15 3.81 7.63
N ASN A 32 0.45 4.76 8.35
CA ASN A 32 1.21 5.82 7.70
C ASN A 32 2.40 5.26 6.92
N PRO A 33 2.74 5.81 5.75
CA PRO A 33 3.92 5.40 5.00
C PRO A 33 5.19 5.62 5.82
N LEU A 34 6.15 4.70 5.67
CA LEU A 34 7.45 4.85 6.30
C LEU A 34 8.22 6.04 5.69
N VAL A 35 8.68 6.97 6.55
CA VAL A 35 9.38 8.22 6.15
C VAL A 35 10.91 8.05 6.16
N ALA A 36 11.43 6.84 6.34
CA ALA A 36 12.87 6.58 6.30
C ALA A 36 13.50 6.99 4.94
N PRO A 37 14.69 7.59 4.91
CA PRO A 37 15.34 7.97 3.66
C PRO A 37 15.69 6.75 2.80
N LEU A 38 15.96 7.00 1.51
CA LEU A 38 16.48 5.99 0.60
C LEU A 38 17.90 5.59 1.00
N ASP A 39 18.18 4.29 1.12
CA ASP A 39 19.54 3.81 1.38
C ASP A 39 20.35 3.71 0.08
N ALA A 40 20.95 4.85 -0.32
CA ALA A 40 21.77 4.94 -1.52
C ALA A 40 23.06 4.09 -1.47
N LYS A 41 23.48 3.62 -0.28
CA LYS A 41 24.63 2.73 -0.15
C LYS A 41 24.22 1.30 -0.51
N LEU A 42 23.08 0.83 0.00
CA LEU A 42 22.55 -0.49 -0.33
C LEU A 42 22.22 -0.66 -1.82
N MET A 43 21.91 0.42 -2.55
CA MET A 43 21.73 0.37 -4.01
C MET A 43 23.01 0.02 -4.79
N ARG A 44 24.17 0.41 -4.26
CA ARG A 44 25.48 0.22 -4.90
C ARG A 44 26.18 -1.03 -4.37
N GLU A 45 26.08 -1.25 -3.08
CA GLU A 45 26.69 -2.37 -2.36
C GLU A 45 25.62 -3.05 -1.49
N PRO A 46 24.87 -4.00 -2.06
CA PRO A 46 23.87 -4.76 -1.31
C PRO A 46 24.53 -5.51 -0.16
N LYS A 47 24.04 -5.32 1.07
CA LYS A 47 24.49 -6.04 2.27
C LYS A 47 23.30 -6.43 3.14
N GLY A 48 23.41 -7.57 3.81
CA GLY A 48 22.34 -8.10 4.67
C GLY A 48 21.20 -8.75 3.89
N ASN A 49 20.01 -8.79 4.49
CA ASN A 49 18.82 -9.44 3.93
C ASN A 49 18.03 -8.49 2.98
N VAL A 50 18.73 -8.00 1.94
CA VAL A 50 18.14 -7.14 0.91
C VAL A 50 18.44 -7.69 -0.47
N THR A 51 17.49 -7.50 -1.39
CA THR A 51 17.66 -7.83 -2.82
C THR A 51 17.63 -6.55 -3.64
N THR A 52 18.54 -6.40 -4.60
CA THR A 52 18.58 -5.27 -5.53
C THR A 52 18.48 -5.73 -6.97
N ALA A 53 18.41 -4.79 -7.92
CA ALA A 53 18.43 -5.12 -9.35
C ALA A 53 19.69 -5.90 -9.78
N ASN A 54 20.79 -5.79 -9.02
CA ASN A 54 22.08 -6.42 -9.35
C ASN A 54 22.29 -7.77 -8.66
N THR A 55 21.39 -8.20 -7.78
CA THR A 55 21.51 -9.45 -7.00
C THR A 55 20.40 -10.45 -7.33
N ILE A 56 19.75 -10.30 -8.49
CA ILE A 56 18.68 -11.20 -8.93
C ILE A 56 19.30 -12.55 -9.30
N SER A 57 18.80 -13.63 -8.68
CA SER A 57 19.18 -15.00 -9.04
C SER A 57 18.55 -15.37 -10.39
N GLN A 58 19.33 -15.91 -11.32
CA GLN A 58 18.81 -16.49 -12.57
C GLN A 58 18.07 -17.81 -12.36
N GLU A 59 18.29 -18.48 -11.23
CA GLU A 59 17.75 -19.82 -10.94
C GLU A 59 16.36 -19.79 -10.29
N SER A 60 15.97 -18.66 -9.69
CA SER A 60 14.69 -18.51 -9.01
C SER A 60 14.20 -17.06 -9.05
N PRO A 61 12.92 -16.79 -9.40
CA PRO A 61 12.38 -15.42 -9.37
C PRO A 61 12.53 -14.78 -7.99
N THR A 62 13.23 -13.64 -7.90
CA THR A 62 13.28 -12.85 -6.67
C THR A 62 11.88 -12.35 -6.31
N VAL A 63 11.49 -12.47 -5.04
CA VAL A 63 10.17 -12.05 -4.54
C VAL A 63 10.27 -10.67 -3.88
N PRO A 64 9.45 -9.68 -4.26
CA PRO A 64 8.49 -9.72 -5.37
C PRO A 64 9.20 -9.67 -6.73
N SER A 65 8.58 -10.26 -7.76
CA SER A 65 9.14 -10.38 -9.11
C SER A 65 9.15 -9.04 -9.88
N LEU A 66 9.92 -8.08 -9.38
CA LEU A 66 10.08 -6.75 -9.98
C LEU A 66 10.80 -6.82 -11.33
N TRP A 67 11.60 -7.87 -11.55
CA TRP A 67 12.32 -8.12 -12.80
C TRP A 67 11.39 -8.26 -14.00
N TRP A 68 10.30 -9.04 -13.87
CA TRP A 68 9.29 -9.17 -14.93
C TRP A 68 8.61 -7.83 -15.25
N THR A 69 8.53 -6.93 -14.26
CA THR A 69 7.95 -5.59 -14.44
C THR A 69 8.92 -4.63 -15.15
N LYS A 70 10.25 -4.80 -15.02
CA LYS A 70 11.23 -4.02 -15.78
C LYS A 70 11.22 -4.37 -17.27
N GLU A 71 11.09 -5.65 -17.61
CA GLU A 71 11.16 -6.13 -19.00
C GLU A 71 9.86 -5.89 -19.78
N ASN A 72 8.70 -5.93 -19.11
CA ASN A 72 7.40 -5.77 -19.76
C ASN A 72 6.80 -4.36 -19.65
N LEU A 73 7.39 -3.45 -18.86
CA LEU A 73 7.04 -2.05 -18.92
C LEU A 73 7.85 -1.40 -20.05
N GLU A 74 7.17 -0.72 -20.98
CA GLU A 74 7.83 0.19 -21.95
C GLU A 74 8.70 1.27 -21.27
N ASN A 75 8.56 1.39 -19.94
CA ASN A 75 9.24 2.28 -19.04
C ASN A 75 10.53 1.70 -18.42
N SER A 76 11.22 0.77 -19.10
CA SER A 76 12.53 0.26 -18.63
C SER A 76 13.57 1.36 -18.40
N LYS A 77 13.42 2.50 -19.11
CA LYS A 77 14.23 3.71 -18.93
C LYS A 77 13.84 4.55 -17.71
N LEU A 78 12.59 4.40 -17.24
CA LEU A 78 12.08 5.08 -16.05
C LEU A 78 12.61 4.44 -14.77
N LEU A 79 12.55 3.11 -14.64
CA LEU A 79 13.01 2.41 -13.45
C LEU A 79 14.54 2.21 -13.50
N SER A 80 15.27 2.97 -12.68
CA SER A 80 16.74 2.93 -12.64
C SER A 80 17.26 1.79 -11.76
N ASN A 81 16.70 1.61 -10.57
CA ASN A 81 17.13 0.59 -9.61
C ASN A 81 16.02 0.30 -8.59
N TRP A 82 16.20 -0.72 -7.74
CA TRP A 82 15.33 -1.00 -6.60
C TRP A 82 16.08 -1.69 -5.46
N ILE A 83 15.49 -1.62 -4.26
CA ILE A 83 15.86 -2.38 -3.09
C ILE A 83 14.60 -3.05 -2.53
N VAL A 84 14.67 -4.35 -2.31
CA VAL A 84 13.67 -5.13 -1.58
C VAL A 84 14.23 -5.39 -0.18
N TYR A 85 13.51 -4.92 0.84
CA TYR A 85 13.81 -5.18 2.24
C TYR A 85 12.91 -6.32 2.70
N HIS A 86 13.50 -7.50 2.89
CA HIS A 86 12.74 -8.68 3.27
C HIS A 86 12.20 -8.63 4.71
N GLY A 87 12.72 -7.70 5.52
CA GLY A 87 12.39 -7.52 6.93
C GLY A 87 13.00 -8.62 7.80
N GLU A 88 13.39 -8.28 9.02
CA GLU A 88 13.47 -9.26 10.11
C GLU A 88 12.10 -9.32 10.83
N THR A 89 11.92 -10.27 11.75
CA THR A 89 10.67 -10.41 12.53
C THR A 89 10.23 -9.04 13.10
N ASN A 90 9.02 -8.59 12.77
CA ASN A 90 8.42 -7.29 13.15
C ASN A 90 8.89 -6.04 12.39
N GLN A 91 9.70 -6.15 11.33
CA GLN A 91 9.96 -5.04 10.41
C GLN A 91 9.05 -5.10 9.19
N GLN A 92 8.49 -3.95 8.80
CA GLN A 92 7.59 -3.88 7.66
C GLN A 92 8.36 -4.12 6.36
N ARG A 93 8.01 -5.20 5.67
CA ARG A 93 8.57 -5.54 4.35
C ARG A 93 8.24 -4.41 3.37
N ARG A 94 9.24 -3.95 2.62
CA ARG A 94 9.06 -2.83 1.69
C ARG A 94 9.97 -2.96 0.48
N VAL A 95 9.57 -2.28 -0.58
CA VAL A 95 10.33 -2.09 -1.80
C VAL A 95 10.54 -0.60 -2.01
N ASP A 96 11.79 -0.20 -2.17
CA ASP A 96 12.15 1.16 -2.56
C ASP A 96 12.61 1.14 -4.03
N LEU A 97 11.89 1.85 -4.90
CA LEU A 97 12.24 2.03 -6.30
C LEU A 97 12.99 3.36 -6.49
N ALA A 98 14.05 3.36 -7.28
CA ALA A 98 14.66 4.57 -7.80
C ALA A 98 14.27 4.76 -9.27
N VAL A 99 13.61 5.87 -9.58
CA VAL A 99 13.27 6.26 -10.95
C VAL A 99 14.22 7.32 -11.49
N ASN A 100 14.42 7.30 -12.80
CA ASN A 100 15.14 8.33 -13.52
C ASN A 100 14.29 9.61 -13.54
N GLN A 101 14.80 10.69 -12.95
CA GLN A 101 14.07 11.95 -12.82
C GLN A 101 13.68 12.56 -14.17
N GLN A 102 14.49 12.39 -15.23
CA GLN A 102 14.20 12.94 -16.56
C GLN A 102 12.96 12.29 -17.18
N TYR A 103 12.85 10.96 -17.06
CA TYR A 103 11.67 10.23 -17.53
C TYR A 103 10.48 10.42 -16.58
N TRP A 104 10.71 10.55 -15.28
CA TRP A 104 9.61 10.81 -14.34
C TRP A 104 8.98 12.19 -14.55
N SER A 105 9.77 13.22 -14.86
CA SER A 105 9.26 14.59 -15.00
C SER A 105 8.36 14.79 -16.21
N ILE A 106 8.53 13.98 -17.27
CA ILE A 106 7.71 14.07 -18.50
C ILE A 106 6.35 13.39 -18.34
N LEU A 107 6.21 12.44 -17.42
CA LEU A 107 4.95 11.74 -17.20
C LEU A 107 3.91 12.68 -16.60
N ASP A 108 2.67 12.54 -17.05
CA ASP A 108 1.54 13.19 -16.41
C ASP A 108 1.17 12.51 -15.07
N TYR A 109 0.17 13.08 -14.38
CA TYR A 109 -0.27 12.53 -13.09
C TYR A 109 -0.82 11.10 -13.21
N LEU A 110 -1.59 10.81 -14.26
CA LEU A 110 -2.22 9.51 -14.46
C LEU A 110 -1.18 8.44 -14.79
N GLU A 111 -0.19 8.76 -15.61
CA GLU A 111 0.92 7.87 -15.94
C GLU A 111 1.78 7.56 -14.71
N LYS A 112 2.10 8.58 -13.90
CA LYS A 112 2.79 8.39 -12.61
C LYS A 112 1.99 7.51 -11.66
N TYR A 113 0.68 7.76 -11.55
CA TYR A 113 -0.21 6.99 -10.71
C TYR A 113 -0.33 5.53 -11.19
N ASP A 114 -0.48 5.30 -12.49
CA ASP A 114 -0.55 3.95 -13.08
C ASP A 114 0.73 3.16 -12.82
N PHE A 115 1.90 3.80 -12.98
CA PHE A 115 3.18 3.21 -12.64
C PHE A 115 3.23 2.73 -11.18
N VAL A 116 2.88 3.62 -10.23
CA VAL A 116 2.86 3.31 -8.79
C VAL A 116 1.83 2.22 -8.48
N ASN A 117 0.64 2.29 -9.07
CA ASN A 117 -0.45 1.35 -8.80
C ASN A 117 -0.13 -0.06 -9.33
N ARG A 118 0.45 -0.17 -10.53
CA ARG A 118 0.85 -1.47 -11.11
C ARG A 118 1.91 -2.16 -10.28
N LEU A 119 3.00 -1.46 -9.97
CA LEU A 119 4.10 -1.99 -9.16
C LEU A 119 3.67 -2.22 -7.71
N GLY A 120 2.85 -1.34 -7.15
CA GLY A 120 2.25 -1.50 -5.83
C GLY A 120 1.40 -2.76 -5.75
N SER A 121 0.61 -3.02 -6.78
CA SER A 121 -0.21 -4.24 -6.88
C SER A 121 0.61 -5.51 -7.01
N VAL A 122 1.78 -5.47 -7.68
CA VAL A 122 2.72 -6.59 -7.73
C VAL A 122 3.31 -6.85 -6.34
N THR A 123 3.86 -5.82 -5.69
CA THR A 123 4.53 -5.95 -4.39
C THR A 123 3.59 -6.30 -3.24
N ARG A 124 2.34 -5.82 -3.29
CA ARG A 124 1.28 -6.15 -2.33
C ARG A 124 0.99 -7.65 -2.24
N LYS A 125 1.10 -8.40 -3.35
CA LYS A 125 0.85 -9.87 -3.36
C LYS A 125 1.74 -10.60 -2.35
N ASP A 126 2.96 -10.08 -2.16
CA ASP A 126 3.96 -10.65 -1.26
C ASP A 126 4.04 -9.91 0.10
N LYS A 127 3.04 -9.06 0.39
CA LYS A 127 2.93 -8.24 1.60
C LYS A 127 4.03 -7.19 1.76
N TYR A 128 4.44 -6.57 0.66
CA TYR A 128 5.38 -5.44 0.67
C TYR A 128 4.65 -4.13 0.37
N ASN A 129 5.03 -3.06 1.08
CA ASN A 129 4.72 -1.71 0.62
C ASN A 129 5.69 -1.26 -0.47
N LEU A 130 5.30 -0.26 -1.24
CA LEU A 130 6.14 0.36 -2.25
C LEU A 130 6.42 1.82 -1.89
N ARG A 131 7.65 2.25 -2.14
CA ARG A 131 8.04 3.66 -2.15
C ARG A 131 8.80 3.95 -3.44
N VAL A 132 8.53 5.10 -4.03
CA VAL A 132 9.19 5.55 -5.25
C VAL A 132 9.99 6.79 -4.92
N PHE A 133 11.28 6.76 -5.28
CA PHE A 133 12.22 7.84 -5.07
C PHE A 133 12.84 8.26 -6.39
N ASN A 134 13.30 9.51 -6.49
CA ASN A 134 14.28 9.85 -7.52
C ASN A 134 15.69 9.41 -7.13
N VAL A 135 16.63 9.53 -8.06
CA VAL A 135 18.04 9.16 -7.83
C VAL A 135 18.74 10.03 -6.77
N GLN A 136 18.19 11.19 -6.45
CA GLN A 136 18.64 12.07 -5.35
C GLN A 136 18.11 11.64 -3.98
N GLY A 137 17.18 10.66 -3.93
CA GLY A 137 16.60 10.14 -2.70
C GLY A 137 15.35 10.90 -2.21
N GLU A 138 14.77 11.77 -3.04
CA GLU A 138 13.50 12.43 -2.74
C GLU A 138 12.34 11.46 -2.93
N LEU A 139 11.45 11.36 -1.94
CA LEU A 139 10.26 10.52 -2.00
C LEU A 139 9.21 11.14 -2.93
N LEU A 140 8.84 10.41 -3.97
CA LEU A 140 7.91 10.84 -5.01
C LEU A 140 6.51 10.26 -4.82
N ALA A 141 6.43 9.00 -4.37
CA ALA A 141 5.16 8.33 -4.16
C ALA A 141 5.27 7.16 -3.18
N THR A 142 4.14 6.76 -2.60
CA THR A 142 4.04 5.55 -1.79
C THR A 142 2.81 4.74 -2.16
N TYR A 143 2.90 3.42 -2.03
CA TYR A 143 1.78 2.48 -2.04
C TYR A 143 1.85 1.71 -0.72
N THR A 144 0.97 2.04 0.22
CA THR A 144 1.01 1.52 1.59
C THR A 144 -0.25 0.73 1.88
N CYS A 145 -0.10 -0.45 2.47
CA CYS A 145 -1.21 -1.34 2.79
C CYS A 145 -1.27 -1.73 4.26
N ASN A 146 -2.49 -1.96 4.74
CA ASN A 146 -2.73 -2.76 5.93
C ASN A 146 -2.85 -4.25 5.53
N PHE A 147 -1.87 -5.05 5.91
CA PHE A 147 -1.81 -6.49 5.63
C PHE A 147 -2.42 -7.38 6.73
N GLN A 148 -3.01 -6.79 7.78
CA GLN A 148 -3.69 -7.53 8.85
C GLN A 148 -5.08 -8.05 8.42
N LEU A 149 -5.56 -7.59 7.27
CA LEU A 149 -6.85 -7.96 6.70
C LEU A 149 -6.68 -9.05 5.64
N GLU A 150 -7.69 -9.91 5.49
CA GLU A 150 -7.75 -10.90 4.40
C GLU A 150 -7.62 -10.26 3.02
N LYS A 151 -8.25 -9.09 2.84
CA LYS A 151 -8.08 -8.22 1.67
C LYS A 151 -7.35 -6.96 2.12
N PRO A 152 -6.07 -6.79 1.73
CA PRO A 152 -5.32 -5.60 2.13
C PRO A 152 -6.00 -4.31 1.66
N LEU A 153 -6.23 -3.41 2.61
CA LEU A 153 -6.63 -2.02 2.33
C LEU A 153 -5.37 -1.22 2.03
N CYS A 154 -5.33 -0.54 0.89
CA CYS A 154 -4.13 0.14 0.42
C CYS A 154 -4.43 1.57 -0.03
N ASN A 155 -3.46 2.46 0.16
CA ASN A 155 -3.53 3.85 -0.27
C ASN A 155 -2.30 4.20 -1.11
N ILE A 156 -2.52 5.01 -2.14
CA ILE A 156 -1.46 5.65 -2.92
C ILE A 156 -1.37 7.10 -2.48
N ASP A 157 -0.17 7.53 -2.08
CA ASP A 157 0.13 8.94 -1.81
C ASP A 157 1.15 9.43 -2.83
N MET A 158 0.74 10.36 -3.68
CA MET A 158 1.60 11.03 -4.66
C MET A 158 2.12 12.32 -4.03
N LYS A 159 3.44 12.44 -3.84
CA LYS A 159 4.03 13.68 -3.33
C LYS A 159 3.99 14.73 -4.43
N ASN A 160 3.21 15.78 -4.22
CA ASN A 160 3.20 16.94 -5.10
C ASN A 160 4.58 17.61 -5.10
N GLN A 161 5.26 17.62 -6.25
CA GLN A 161 6.55 18.29 -6.43
C GLN A 161 6.45 19.84 -6.48
N ASN A 162 5.26 20.40 -6.23
CA ASN A 162 4.99 21.84 -6.29
C ASN A 162 5.45 22.64 -5.04
N GLN A 163 6.40 22.13 -4.25
CA GLN A 163 7.03 22.90 -3.16
C GLN A 163 8.24 23.74 -3.62
N PHE A 164 8.31 24.09 -4.90
CA PHE A 164 9.20 25.15 -5.36
C PHE A 164 8.61 26.52 -5.00
N GLY A 165 9.04 27.06 -3.85
CA GLY A 165 9.17 28.50 -3.62
C GLY A 165 7.87 29.32 -3.46
N LEU A 166 7.33 29.35 -2.25
CA LEU A 166 6.70 30.57 -1.70
C LEU A 166 7.43 30.93 -0.42
N GLY A 167 8.66 31.42 -0.58
CA GLY A 167 9.29 32.25 0.44
C GLY A 167 8.64 33.62 0.37
N ASN A 168 8.00 34.02 1.46
CA ASN A 168 7.49 35.39 1.64
C ASN A 168 8.63 36.38 1.37
N SER A 169 8.45 37.25 0.37
CA SER A 169 9.13 38.55 0.30
C SER A 169 8.25 39.60 0.96
#